data_AF-A0A8T0WGE1-F1
#
_entry.id   AF-A0A8T0WGE1-F1
#
_cell.length_a   1.000
_cell.length_b   1.000
_cell.length_c   1.000
_cell.angle_alpha   90.00
_cell.angle_beta   90.00
_cell.angle_gamma   90.00
#
_symmetry.space_group_name_H-M   'P 1'
#
loop_
_entity.id
_entity.type
_entity.pdbx_description
1 polymer ?
#
loop_
_entity_poly.entity_id
_entity_poly.type
_entity_poly.pdbx_seq_one_letter_code
_entity_poly.pdbx_strand_id
1 'polypeptide(L)'
;MDGLMVQPFTLPAVTVSARETDRLSAYIGSVPDPVASFCFTGRTATGENRAPVVTSFSSRGPNHIVREILKPDVIAPGANILAAWPDESPLTQSRSDARRSSFNIVSGTSMACPHVAGVAALLKHKHSDWTPAAIRSALMTTAATLDSHGRGIADNSRTSSGVATPMAAGAGHVRPQLALDPGLVYDAVEQDYADFLCALNYTAAQVRMFVPGFAGCTRALPGGAAGLNYPSFVVDLSDGTGVRVLKRTVTKVSEGPETYTVRVVAPDHVAVTVTPRTLQFEKQKEKKSYKVVFRSKRSAIGSTEFGHIVWENDVHQVRSPVEFRWT
;
A
#
# COMPACT_ATOMS: atom_id res chain seq x y z
N MET A 1 3.67 12.01 -17.56
CA MET A 1 2.76 12.29 -16.43
C MET A 1 3.66 12.84 -15.37
N ASP A 2 3.56 14.12 -15.15
CA ASP A 2 4.72 14.83 -14.67
C ASP A 2 4.56 14.92 -13.16
N GLY A 3 5.00 13.86 -12.48
CA GLY A 3 5.12 13.81 -11.02
C GLY A 3 6.20 14.76 -10.52
N LEU A 4 6.08 16.03 -10.91
CA LEU A 4 6.94 17.13 -10.55
C LEU A 4 6.85 17.33 -9.05
N MET A 5 8.01 17.30 -8.41
CA MET A 5 8.14 17.68 -7.02
C MET A 5 8.43 19.17 -6.95
N VAL A 6 7.70 19.85 -6.09
CA VAL A 6 8.00 21.23 -5.73
C VAL A 6 9.24 21.20 -4.84
N GLN A 7 10.22 22.03 -5.18
CA GLN A 7 11.42 22.25 -4.38
C GLN A 7 11.60 23.75 -4.17
N PRO A 8 12.01 24.17 -2.96
CA PRO A 8 12.40 25.55 -2.75
C PRO A 8 13.72 25.84 -3.46
N PHE A 9 13.77 26.91 -4.25
CA PHE A 9 15.00 27.41 -4.87
C PHE A 9 15.44 28.69 -4.17
N THR A 10 16.75 28.92 -4.03
CA THR A 10 17.30 30.19 -3.51
C THR A 10 17.38 31.29 -4.59
N LEU A 11 17.28 30.90 -5.87
CA LEU A 11 17.18 31.79 -7.01
C LEU A 11 15.82 31.61 -7.71
N PRO A 12 15.33 32.62 -8.44
CA PRO A 12 14.17 32.46 -9.32
C PRO A 12 14.35 31.29 -10.29
N ALA A 13 13.56 30.22 -10.13
CA ALA A 13 13.63 29.03 -10.97
C ALA A 13 12.25 28.37 -11.10
N VAL A 14 12.07 27.60 -12.18
CA VAL A 14 10.88 26.78 -12.42
C VAL A 14 11.32 25.39 -12.85
N THR A 15 10.68 24.36 -12.28
CA THR A 15 10.86 22.99 -12.74
C THR A 15 9.86 22.71 -13.84
N VAL A 16 10.34 22.31 -15.02
CA VAL A 16 9.53 21.91 -16.15
C VAL A 16 9.62 20.40 -16.36
N SER A 17 8.58 19.80 -16.94
CA SER A 17 8.61 18.37 -17.26
C SER A 17 9.43 18.09 -18.50
N ALA A 18 9.81 16.82 -18.72
CA ALA A 18 10.57 16.43 -19.91
C ALA A 18 9.91 16.88 -21.22
N ARG A 19 8.58 16.77 -21.32
CA ARG A 19 7.82 17.22 -22.49
C ARG A 19 7.90 18.73 -22.69
N GLU A 20 7.80 19.50 -21.60
CA GLU A 20 7.94 20.96 -21.68
C GLU A 20 9.40 21.38 -21.93
N THR A 21 10.38 20.59 -21.47
CA THR A 21 11.80 20.79 -21.80
C THR A 21 12.05 20.65 -23.30
N ASP A 22 11.46 19.65 -23.96
CA ASP A 22 11.60 19.49 -25.42
C ASP A 22 11.04 20.69 -26.18
N ARG A 23 9.88 21.20 -25.75
CA ARG A 23 9.26 22.42 -26.30
C ARG A 23 10.10 23.66 -26.06
N LEU A 24 10.65 23.80 -24.86
CA LEU A 24 11.53 24.92 -24.52
C LEU A 24 12.81 24.87 -25.36
N SER A 25 13.38 23.69 -25.56
CA SER A 25 14.59 23.49 -26.38
C SER A 25 14.34 23.83 -27.85
N ALA A 26 13.18 23.41 -28.39
CA ALA A 26 12.75 23.78 -29.73
C ALA A 26 12.56 25.30 -29.89
N TYR A 27 11.97 25.97 -28.88
CA TYR A 27 11.84 27.43 -28.87
C TYR A 27 13.21 28.13 -28.89
N ILE A 28 14.14 27.71 -28.02
CA ILE A 28 15.50 28.26 -27.94
C ILE A 28 16.22 28.16 -29.29
N GLY A 29 16.06 27.07 -30.03
CA GLY A 29 16.67 26.89 -31.34
C GLY A 29 15.96 27.62 -32.50
N SER A 30 14.79 28.20 -32.26
CA SER A 30 13.95 28.81 -33.31
C SER A 30 14.16 30.32 -33.50
N VAL A 31 14.83 30.99 -32.57
CA VAL A 31 15.04 32.45 -32.59
C VAL A 31 16.47 32.82 -32.17
N PRO A 32 17.07 33.92 -32.69
CA PRO A 32 18.44 34.31 -32.35
C PRO A 32 18.66 34.68 -30.88
N ASP A 33 17.69 35.36 -30.26
CA ASP A 33 17.78 35.88 -28.89
C ASP A 33 16.53 35.44 -28.08
N PRO A 34 16.47 34.18 -27.62
CA PRO A 34 15.31 33.65 -26.92
C PRO A 34 15.15 34.32 -25.55
N VAL A 35 13.99 34.94 -25.33
CA VAL A 35 13.61 35.54 -24.04
C VAL A 35 12.49 34.73 -23.40
N ALA A 36 12.54 34.57 -22.08
CA ALA A 36 11.47 33.95 -21.30
C ALA A 36 11.20 34.77 -20.03
N SER A 37 9.94 34.78 -19.60
CA SER A 37 9.52 35.40 -18.35
C SER A 37 8.57 34.46 -17.63
N PHE A 38 8.70 34.36 -16.31
CA PHE A 38 7.79 33.61 -15.46
C PHE A 38 7.49 34.40 -14.19
N CYS A 39 6.30 34.19 -13.63
CA CYS A 39 5.80 34.93 -12.48
C CYS A 39 5.48 33.98 -11.33
N PHE A 40 5.85 34.37 -10.10
CA PHE A 40 5.64 33.57 -8.89
C PHE A 40 4.34 33.87 -8.15
N THR A 41 3.53 34.81 -8.63
CA THR A 41 2.21 35.15 -8.04
C THR A 41 1.12 34.13 -8.42
N GLY A 42 1.51 32.93 -8.84
CA GLY A 42 0.62 31.91 -9.37
C GLY A 42 -0.34 31.33 -8.31
N ARG A 43 -1.58 31.12 -8.72
CA ARG A 43 -2.58 30.33 -8.00
C ARG A 43 -2.19 28.85 -8.02
N THR A 44 -2.33 28.15 -6.90
CA THR A 44 -2.26 26.68 -6.90
C THR A 44 -3.40 26.09 -7.73
N ALA A 45 -3.06 25.42 -8.83
CA ALA A 45 -4.02 24.70 -9.66
C ALA A 45 -4.31 23.32 -9.04
N THR A 46 -5.59 23.01 -8.79
CA THR A 46 -6.04 21.75 -8.20
C THR A 46 -7.03 21.06 -9.11
N GLY A 47 -6.95 19.73 -9.22
CA GLY A 47 -7.89 18.93 -10.03
C GLY A 47 -7.53 18.78 -11.51
N GLU A 48 -6.47 19.44 -11.98
CA GLU A 48 -6.03 19.34 -13.38
C GLU A 48 -5.19 18.09 -13.67
N ASN A 49 -4.48 17.59 -12.64
CA ASN A 49 -3.63 16.41 -12.76
C ASN A 49 -4.35 15.14 -12.31
N ARG A 50 -4.07 14.05 -13.02
CA ARG A 50 -4.46 12.70 -12.61
C ARG A 50 -3.83 12.37 -11.25
N ALA A 51 -4.64 11.99 -10.27
CA ALA A 51 -4.18 11.64 -8.93
C ALA A 51 -5.05 10.54 -8.29
N PRO A 52 -4.48 9.68 -7.41
CA PRO A 52 -3.08 9.66 -7.02
C PRO A 52 -2.19 8.97 -8.07
N VAL A 53 -0.89 9.20 -7.94
CA VAL A 53 0.18 8.54 -8.69
C VAL A 53 1.27 8.17 -7.70
N VAL A 54 1.83 6.97 -7.81
CA VAL A 54 2.97 6.57 -6.95
C VAL A 54 4.20 7.36 -7.39
N THR A 55 4.77 8.14 -6.48
CA THR A 55 5.89 9.04 -6.75
C THR A 55 7.15 8.27 -7.14
N SER A 56 8.03 8.86 -7.95
CA SER A 56 9.27 8.19 -8.40
C SER A 56 10.21 7.80 -7.25
N PHE A 57 10.20 8.55 -6.14
CA PHE A 57 11.06 8.32 -4.98
C PHE A 57 10.54 7.26 -4.00
N SER A 58 9.27 6.84 -4.09
CA SER A 58 8.71 5.84 -3.16
C SER A 58 9.51 4.53 -3.24
N SER A 59 9.80 3.87 -2.13
CA SER A 59 10.38 2.53 -2.21
C SER A 59 9.35 1.56 -2.78
N ARG A 60 9.81 0.61 -3.61
CA ARG A 60 8.99 -0.49 -4.14
C ARG A 60 9.36 -1.77 -3.42
N GLY A 61 8.40 -2.69 -3.34
CA GLY A 61 8.65 -4.07 -2.98
C GLY A 61 9.49 -4.81 -4.03
N PRO A 62 9.74 -6.10 -3.80
CA PRO A 62 9.20 -6.92 -2.71
C PRO A 62 9.84 -6.64 -1.35
N ASN A 63 9.26 -7.22 -0.29
CA ASN A 63 9.88 -7.22 1.03
C ASN A 63 11.13 -8.12 1.02
N HIS A 64 12.31 -7.52 1.08
CA HIS A 64 13.58 -8.26 1.06
C HIS A 64 13.93 -8.98 2.37
N ILE A 65 13.24 -8.65 3.48
CA ILE A 65 13.47 -9.28 4.79
C ILE A 65 12.60 -10.53 4.93
N VAL A 66 11.30 -10.41 4.62
CA VAL A 66 10.36 -11.55 4.62
C VAL A 66 9.57 -11.52 3.32
N ARG A 67 9.99 -12.34 2.36
CA ARG A 67 9.46 -12.31 1.00
C ARG A 67 8.02 -12.81 0.93
N GLU A 68 7.52 -13.47 1.96
CA GLU A 68 6.14 -13.98 2.07
C GLU A 68 5.12 -12.91 2.48
N ILE A 69 5.57 -11.69 2.79
CA ILE A 69 4.71 -10.56 3.15
C ILE A 69 4.88 -9.44 2.13
N LEU A 70 3.80 -9.14 1.40
CA LEU A 70 3.75 -8.08 0.40
C LEU A 70 4.01 -6.71 1.04
N LYS A 71 4.86 -5.88 0.41
CA LYS A 71 5.10 -4.48 0.78
C LYS A 71 5.18 -3.57 -0.45
N PRO A 72 4.77 -2.28 -0.34
CA PRO A 72 4.18 -1.63 0.84
C PRO A 72 2.74 -2.09 1.12
N ASP A 73 2.14 -1.66 2.24
CA ASP A 73 0.76 -2.06 2.58
C ASP A 73 -0.30 -1.20 1.88
N VAL A 74 -0.09 0.12 1.86
CA VAL A 74 -0.99 1.14 1.29
C VAL A 74 -0.16 2.34 0.82
N ILE A 75 -0.77 3.23 0.05
CA ILE A 75 -0.24 4.56 -0.26
C ILE A 75 -1.12 5.67 0.31
N ALA A 76 -0.51 6.83 0.55
CA ALA A 76 -1.15 8.03 1.04
C ALA A 76 -0.43 9.28 0.48
N PRO A 77 -1.02 10.49 0.61
CA PRO A 77 -0.41 11.72 0.13
C PRO A 77 0.96 11.98 0.77
N GLY A 78 2.00 12.02 -0.05
CA GLY A 78 3.38 12.27 0.40
C GLY A 78 4.19 13.18 -0.53
N ALA A 79 3.59 13.70 -1.60
CA ALA A 79 4.22 14.67 -2.49
C ALA A 79 3.63 16.06 -2.24
N ASN A 80 4.50 17.06 -2.18
CA ASN A 80 4.13 18.48 -2.09
C ASN A 80 3.20 18.75 -0.90
N ILE A 81 3.53 18.21 0.27
CA ILE A 81 2.73 18.34 1.50
C ILE A 81 3.16 19.60 2.24
N LEU A 82 2.21 20.51 2.43
CA LEU A 82 2.35 21.68 3.28
C LEU A 82 2.16 21.28 4.75
N ALA A 83 3.12 21.58 5.60
CA ALA A 83 3.04 21.34 7.04
C ALA A 83 3.80 22.41 7.83
N ALA A 84 3.59 22.44 9.15
CA ALA A 84 4.31 23.33 10.05
C ALA A 84 5.83 23.09 9.96
N TRP A 85 6.58 24.18 10.07
CA TRP A 85 8.04 24.19 9.96
C TRP A 85 8.62 25.11 11.03
N PRO A 86 9.77 24.77 11.64
CA PRO A 86 10.37 25.63 12.65
C PRO A 86 10.76 26.99 12.08
N ASP A 87 10.40 28.07 12.76
CA ASP A 87 10.65 29.45 12.31
C ASP A 87 12.14 29.77 12.17
N GLU A 88 13.02 29.02 12.83
CA GLU A 88 14.48 29.17 12.74
C GLU A 88 15.11 28.35 11.62
N SER A 89 14.36 27.40 11.04
CA SER A 89 14.89 26.48 10.04
C SER A 89 14.76 27.05 8.62
N PRO A 90 15.85 27.04 7.83
CA PRO A 90 15.78 27.45 6.43
C PRO A 90 14.87 26.53 5.61
N LEU A 91 14.15 27.09 4.63
CA LEU A 91 13.21 26.34 3.79
C LEU A 91 13.88 25.25 2.96
N THR A 92 15.09 25.53 2.46
CA THR A 92 15.93 24.57 1.71
C THR A 92 16.78 23.67 2.60
N GLN A 93 16.72 23.83 3.93
CA GLN A 93 17.65 23.20 4.90
C GLN A 93 19.12 23.58 4.72
N SER A 94 19.45 24.49 3.79
CA SER A 94 20.79 25.04 3.62
C SER A 94 21.03 26.21 4.56
N ARG A 95 22.22 26.26 5.17
CA ARG A 95 22.65 27.40 6.01
C ARG A 95 22.71 28.72 5.24
N SER A 96 22.86 28.66 3.91
CA SER A 96 22.90 29.85 3.06
C SER A 96 21.53 30.44 2.73
N ASP A 97 20.43 29.73 3.04
CA ASP A 97 19.08 30.23 2.80
C ASP A 97 18.61 31.05 4.00
N ALA A 98 18.45 32.35 3.82
CA ALA A 98 18.01 33.27 4.87
C ALA A 98 16.48 33.26 5.09
N ARG A 99 15.70 32.61 4.21
CA ARG A 99 14.23 32.63 4.31
C ARG A 99 13.75 31.78 5.47
N ARG A 100 12.72 32.27 6.14
CA ARG A 100 12.02 31.59 7.25
C ARG A 100 10.51 31.64 7.00
N SER A 101 9.84 30.57 7.38
CA SER A 101 8.38 30.49 7.35
C SER A 101 7.92 29.43 8.34
N SER A 102 6.78 29.67 8.99
CA SER A 102 6.14 28.72 9.90
C SER A 102 5.55 27.51 9.17
N PHE A 103 5.60 27.49 7.83
CA PHE A 103 5.17 26.37 6.99
C PHE A 103 6.18 26.09 5.89
N ASN A 104 6.28 24.82 5.49
CA ASN A 104 7.10 24.39 4.36
C ASN A 104 6.37 23.32 3.54
N ILE A 105 6.71 23.24 2.25
CA ILE A 105 6.21 22.23 1.34
C ILE A 105 7.31 21.22 1.10
N VAL A 106 7.10 19.99 1.55
CA VAL A 106 8.09 18.92 1.45
C VAL A 106 7.47 17.65 0.87
N SER A 107 8.32 16.80 0.30
CA SER A 107 7.93 15.53 -0.31
C SER A 107 8.70 14.39 0.32
N GLY A 108 8.04 13.25 0.53
CA GLY A 108 8.65 12.04 1.06
C GLY A 108 7.61 11.04 1.55
N THR A 109 8.02 9.78 1.67
CA THR A 109 7.23 8.78 2.41
C THR A 109 7.07 9.16 3.89
N SER A 110 8.02 9.93 4.43
CA SER A 110 7.92 10.61 5.73
C SER A 110 6.70 11.53 5.87
N MET A 111 6.14 12.03 4.76
CA MET A 111 4.92 12.83 4.76
C MET A 111 3.67 11.97 4.54
N ALA A 112 3.78 10.84 3.84
CA ALA A 112 2.68 9.88 3.71
C ALA A 112 2.39 9.14 5.02
N CYS A 113 3.43 8.75 5.77
CA CYS A 113 3.32 8.05 7.05
C CYS A 113 2.39 8.76 8.06
N PRO A 114 2.55 10.06 8.38
CA PRO A 114 1.70 10.74 9.36
C PRO A 114 0.23 10.85 8.92
N HIS A 115 -0.08 10.88 7.62
CA HIS A 115 -1.46 10.80 7.14
C HIS A 115 -2.09 9.47 7.53
N VAL A 116 -1.41 8.35 7.26
CA VAL A 116 -1.91 7.01 7.62
C VAL A 116 -2.01 6.86 9.14
N ALA A 117 -1.02 7.37 9.89
CA ALA A 117 -1.03 7.35 11.34
C ALA A 117 -2.22 8.14 11.93
N GLY A 118 -2.52 9.32 11.38
CA GLY A 118 -3.69 10.12 11.77
C GLY A 118 -5.01 9.39 11.51
N VAL A 119 -5.15 8.77 10.33
CA VAL A 119 -6.34 7.96 10.02
C VAL A 119 -6.43 6.75 10.96
N ALA A 120 -5.33 6.05 11.22
CA ALA A 120 -5.29 4.94 12.16
C ALA A 120 -5.70 5.34 13.58
N ALA A 121 -5.30 6.53 14.04
CA ALA A 121 -5.70 7.07 15.33
C ALA A 121 -7.22 7.36 15.38
N LEU A 122 -7.79 7.94 14.31
CA LEU A 122 -9.24 8.16 14.21
C LEU A 122 -10.02 6.84 14.20
N LEU A 123 -9.53 5.83 13.47
CA LEU A 123 -10.10 4.48 13.48
C LEU A 123 -10.03 3.87 14.89
N LYS A 124 -8.90 4.00 15.60
CA LYS A 124 -8.77 3.53 16.98
C LYS A 124 -9.69 4.26 17.95
N HIS A 125 -9.93 5.54 17.74
CA HIS A 125 -10.88 6.31 18.55
C HIS A 125 -12.32 5.82 18.34
N LYS A 126 -12.73 5.62 17.07
CA LYS A 126 -14.07 5.11 16.73
C LYS A 126 -14.29 3.66 17.16
N HIS A 127 -13.26 2.83 16.99
CA HIS A 127 -13.25 1.39 17.30
C HIS A 127 -12.20 1.09 18.35
N SER A 128 -12.51 1.46 19.60
CA SER A 128 -11.56 1.38 20.72
C SER A 128 -11.09 -0.04 21.03
N ASP A 129 -11.84 -1.07 20.64
CA ASP A 129 -11.51 -2.48 20.83
C ASP A 129 -10.70 -3.09 19.67
N TRP A 130 -10.51 -2.39 18.56
CA TRP A 130 -9.73 -2.92 17.43
C TRP A 130 -8.24 -3.04 17.77
N THR A 131 -7.66 -4.18 17.38
CA THR A 131 -6.22 -4.37 17.42
C THR A 131 -5.51 -3.52 16.35
N PRO A 132 -4.19 -3.30 16.46
CA PRO A 132 -3.43 -2.70 15.37
C PRO A 132 -3.56 -3.47 14.04
N ALA A 133 -3.71 -4.79 14.08
CA ALA A 133 -3.90 -5.62 12.89
C ALA A 133 -5.27 -5.39 12.24
N ALA A 134 -6.33 -5.24 13.03
CA ALA A 134 -7.67 -4.90 12.54
C ALA A 134 -7.70 -3.51 11.88
N ILE A 135 -7.03 -2.51 12.47
CA ILE A 135 -6.90 -1.16 11.88
C ILE A 135 -6.13 -1.23 10.56
N ARG A 136 -4.98 -1.92 10.52
CA ARG A 136 -4.23 -2.16 9.29
C ARG A 136 -5.10 -2.84 8.24
N SER A 137 -5.87 -3.84 8.64
CA SER A 137 -6.79 -4.55 7.75
C SER A 137 -7.81 -3.60 7.14
N ALA A 138 -8.50 -2.81 7.95
CA ALA A 138 -9.51 -1.86 7.47
C ALA A 138 -8.93 -0.87 6.45
N LEU A 139 -7.73 -0.35 6.70
CA LEU A 139 -7.02 0.56 5.79
C LEU A 139 -6.66 -0.12 4.47
N MET A 140 -6.21 -1.37 4.49
CA MET A 140 -5.81 -2.11 3.31
C MET A 140 -7.02 -2.56 2.49
N THR A 141 -8.01 -3.19 3.11
CA THR A 141 -9.10 -3.87 2.38
C THR A 141 -10.08 -2.91 1.71
N THR A 142 -10.10 -1.66 2.15
CA THR A 142 -10.96 -0.58 1.63
C THR A 142 -10.22 0.42 0.75
N ALA A 143 -8.93 0.20 0.49
CA ALA A 143 -8.08 1.11 -0.28
C ALA A 143 -8.54 1.23 -1.75
N ALA A 144 -8.42 2.44 -2.32
CA ALA A 144 -8.70 2.70 -3.73
C ALA A 144 -7.58 2.18 -4.63
N THR A 145 -7.93 1.50 -5.71
CA THR A 145 -6.99 1.07 -6.76
C THR A 145 -7.02 1.96 -8.00
N LEU A 146 -7.98 2.90 -8.05
CA LEU A 146 -8.20 3.79 -9.17
C LEU A 146 -7.86 5.24 -8.80
N ASP A 147 -7.46 6.00 -9.80
CA ASP A 147 -7.31 7.44 -9.73
C ASP A 147 -8.59 8.22 -10.00
N SER A 148 -8.49 9.54 -9.93
CA SER A 148 -9.56 10.51 -10.16
C SER A 148 -10.26 10.38 -11.51
N HIS A 149 -9.66 9.73 -12.51
CA HIS A 149 -10.25 9.48 -13.83
C HIS A 149 -10.74 8.03 -13.99
N GLY A 150 -10.84 7.25 -12.90
CA GLY A 150 -11.32 5.87 -12.92
C GLY A 150 -10.35 4.86 -13.55
N ARG A 151 -9.08 5.24 -13.73
CA ARG A 151 -8.04 4.37 -14.28
C ARG A 151 -7.18 3.80 -13.15
N GLY A 152 -6.48 2.70 -13.40
CA GLY A 152 -5.55 2.14 -12.39
C GLY A 152 -4.46 3.13 -12.02
N ILE A 153 -4.20 3.32 -10.72
CA ILE A 153 -3.20 4.26 -10.18
C ILE A 153 -1.89 4.13 -10.96
N ALA A 154 -1.32 5.25 -11.42
CA ALA A 154 -0.09 5.19 -12.22
C ALA A 154 1.15 5.02 -11.33
N ASP A 155 2.20 4.43 -11.90
CA ASP A 155 3.54 4.38 -11.30
C ASP A 155 4.47 5.34 -12.04
N ASN A 156 5.04 6.32 -11.34
CA ASN A 156 5.97 7.30 -11.91
C ASN A 156 7.45 6.91 -11.70
N SER A 157 7.75 5.62 -11.46
CA SER A 157 9.13 5.13 -11.43
C SER A 157 9.80 5.24 -12.81
N ARG A 158 11.12 5.46 -12.84
CA ARG A 158 11.91 5.43 -14.10
C ARG A 158 11.86 4.07 -14.80
N THR A 159 11.55 3.00 -14.06
CA THR A 159 11.54 1.62 -14.55
C THR A 159 10.13 1.10 -14.85
N SER A 160 9.09 1.92 -14.67
CA SER A 160 7.69 1.52 -14.79
C SER A 160 6.92 2.58 -15.58
N SER A 161 6.31 2.20 -16.69
CA SER A 161 5.55 3.10 -17.57
C SER A 161 4.07 2.74 -17.62
N GLY A 162 3.47 2.40 -16.47
CA GLY A 162 2.11 1.86 -16.45
C GLY A 162 1.35 2.03 -15.15
N VAL A 163 0.49 1.04 -14.89
CA VAL A 163 -0.33 0.93 -13.69
C VAL A 163 0.54 0.41 -12.54
N ALA A 164 0.42 1.03 -11.38
CA ALA A 164 1.08 0.63 -10.16
C ALA A 164 0.67 -0.78 -9.77
N THR A 165 1.66 -1.63 -9.59
CA THR A 165 1.47 -2.97 -9.05
C THR A 165 1.28 -2.91 -7.54
N PRO A 166 0.82 -3.99 -6.89
CA PRO A 166 0.85 -4.12 -5.43
C PRO A 166 2.24 -3.94 -4.80
N MET A 167 3.34 -4.13 -5.53
CA MET A 167 4.69 -3.80 -5.03
C MET A 167 4.97 -2.30 -5.01
N ALA A 168 4.20 -1.47 -5.72
CA ALA A 168 4.32 -0.02 -5.71
C ALA A 168 3.24 0.64 -4.84
N ALA A 169 2.00 0.14 -4.92
CA ALA A 169 0.84 0.75 -4.26
C ALA A 169 0.27 -0.05 -3.07
N GLY A 170 0.77 -1.26 -2.81
CA GLY A 170 0.19 -2.17 -1.82
C GLY A 170 -1.25 -2.53 -2.19
N ALA A 171 -2.16 -2.39 -1.23
CA ALA A 171 -3.58 -2.54 -1.47
C ALA A 171 -4.21 -1.36 -2.23
N GLY A 172 -3.56 -0.19 -2.22
CA GLY A 172 -4.02 1.02 -2.90
C GLY A 172 -3.94 2.28 -2.03
N HIS A 173 -4.61 3.35 -2.46
CA HIS A 173 -4.68 4.62 -1.75
C HIS A 173 -5.68 4.57 -0.60
N VAL A 174 -5.27 5.00 0.59
CA VAL A 174 -6.12 5.02 1.80
C VAL A 174 -7.42 5.80 1.56
N ARG A 175 -8.54 5.23 2.02
CA ARG A 175 -9.88 5.84 2.00
C ARG A 175 -10.44 5.89 3.43
N PRO A 176 -10.23 7.00 4.17
CA PRO A 176 -10.59 7.07 5.59
C PRO A 176 -12.07 6.74 5.85
N GLN A 177 -12.97 7.26 5.01
CA GLN A 177 -14.41 7.07 5.16
C GLN A 177 -14.83 5.61 5.01
N LEU A 178 -14.26 4.86 4.07
CA LEU A 178 -14.59 3.43 3.92
C LEU A 178 -13.92 2.57 4.98
N ALA A 179 -12.74 2.95 5.45
CA ALA A 179 -12.05 2.22 6.52
C ALA A 179 -12.79 2.29 7.87
N LEU A 180 -13.73 3.23 8.05
CA LEU A 180 -14.58 3.32 9.25
C LEU A 180 -15.55 2.14 9.37
N ASP A 181 -16.02 1.59 8.25
CA ASP A 181 -16.85 0.39 8.24
C ASP A 181 -16.41 -0.54 7.10
N PRO A 182 -15.36 -1.35 7.33
CA PRO A 182 -14.81 -2.23 6.31
C PRO A 182 -15.62 -3.51 6.14
N GLY A 183 -16.67 -3.75 6.93
CA GLY A 183 -17.44 -5.00 6.97
C GLY A 183 -16.69 -6.15 7.66
N LEU A 184 -15.54 -6.56 7.11
CA LEU A 184 -14.68 -7.61 7.64
C LEU A 184 -13.23 -7.14 7.86
N VAL A 185 -12.58 -7.69 8.88
CA VAL A 185 -11.14 -7.46 9.14
C VAL A 185 -10.36 -8.76 9.30
N TYR A 186 -9.11 -8.77 8.82
CA TYR A 186 -8.10 -9.80 9.11
C TYR A 186 -7.37 -9.43 10.40
N ASP A 187 -7.88 -9.93 11.50
CA ASP A 187 -7.32 -9.65 12.83
C ASP A 187 -6.16 -10.59 13.16
N ALA A 188 -5.22 -10.12 13.98
CA ALA A 188 -4.07 -10.88 14.46
C ALA A 188 -3.61 -10.33 15.81
N VAL A 189 -3.22 -11.22 16.72
CA VAL A 189 -2.72 -10.88 18.06
C VAL A 189 -1.21 -11.09 18.16
N GLU A 190 -0.60 -10.63 19.25
CA GLU A 190 0.84 -10.74 19.49
C GLU A 190 1.38 -12.16 19.29
N GLN A 191 0.67 -13.17 19.79
CA GLN A 191 1.05 -14.58 19.63
C GLN A 191 1.14 -15.01 18.17
N ASP A 192 0.27 -14.48 17.28
CA ASP A 192 0.34 -14.81 15.85
C ASP A 192 1.64 -14.27 15.21
N TYR A 193 2.16 -13.15 15.70
CA TYR A 193 3.45 -12.62 15.25
C TYR A 193 4.63 -13.41 15.83
N ALA A 194 4.54 -13.88 17.08
CA ALA A 194 5.55 -14.76 17.64
C ALA A 194 5.64 -16.09 16.85
N ASP A 195 4.51 -16.68 16.48
CA ASP A 195 4.49 -17.90 15.68
C ASP A 195 4.93 -17.66 14.23
N PHE A 196 4.69 -16.46 13.69
CA PHE A 196 5.27 -16.02 12.42
C PHE A 196 6.80 -15.92 12.49
N LEU A 197 7.37 -15.36 13.55
CA LEU A 197 8.83 -15.34 13.75
C LEU A 197 9.40 -16.75 13.88
N CYS A 198 8.70 -17.65 14.59
CA CYS A 198 9.06 -19.06 14.63
C CYS A 198 9.04 -19.72 13.25
N ALA A 199 8.06 -19.40 12.41
CA ALA A 199 7.98 -19.89 11.03
C ALA A 199 9.10 -19.35 10.11
N LEU A 200 9.81 -18.30 10.55
CA LEU A 200 11.02 -17.77 9.93
C LEU A 200 12.31 -18.35 10.52
N ASN A 201 12.22 -19.41 11.32
CA ASN A 201 13.33 -20.08 12.02
C ASN A 201 14.06 -19.20 13.05
N TYR A 202 13.40 -18.19 13.62
CA TYR A 202 13.94 -17.46 14.76
C TYR A 202 13.98 -18.38 15.99
N THR A 203 15.09 -18.34 16.72
CA THR A 203 15.22 -19.08 17.98
C THR A 203 14.37 -18.44 19.07
N ALA A 204 13.96 -19.22 20.07
CA ALA A 204 13.23 -18.69 21.23
C ALA A 204 13.98 -17.54 21.94
N ALA A 205 15.33 -17.60 21.98
CA ALA A 205 16.16 -16.53 22.53
C ALA A 205 16.04 -15.22 21.74
N GLN A 206 16.01 -15.29 20.40
CA GLN A 206 15.81 -14.11 19.56
C GLN A 206 14.39 -13.55 19.71
N VAL A 207 13.37 -14.41 19.75
CA VAL A 207 11.97 -13.96 19.93
C VAL A 207 11.77 -13.28 21.29
N ARG A 208 12.45 -13.75 22.35
CA ARG A 208 12.40 -13.14 23.69
C ARG A 208 12.92 -11.70 23.75
N MET A 209 13.72 -11.27 22.77
CA MET A 209 14.14 -9.87 22.67
C MET A 209 12.96 -8.93 22.36
N PHE A 210 11.89 -9.45 21.75
CA PHE A 210 10.69 -8.70 21.38
C PHE A 210 9.49 -9.04 22.28
N VAL A 211 9.38 -10.29 22.72
CA VAL A 211 8.27 -10.80 23.54
C VAL A 211 8.82 -11.38 24.85
N PRO A 212 8.93 -10.58 25.92
CA PRO A 212 9.39 -11.05 27.22
C PRO A 212 8.52 -12.21 27.73
N GLY A 213 9.16 -13.27 28.23
CA GLY A 213 8.44 -14.47 28.72
C GLY A 213 8.01 -15.47 27.65
N PHE A 214 8.41 -15.30 26.39
CA PHE A 214 8.11 -16.26 25.33
C PHE A 214 8.60 -17.68 25.66
N ALA A 215 7.68 -18.64 25.74
CA ALA A 215 7.96 -20.01 26.16
C ALA A 215 8.75 -20.81 25.11
N GLY A 216 8.50 -20.57 23.83
CA GLY A 216 9.15 -21.26 22.72
C GLY A 216 8.19 -21.49 21.55
N CYS A 217 8.74 -21.98 20.43
CA CYS A 217 7.98 -22.24 19.21
C CYS A 217 7.22 -23.58 19.30
N THR A 218 6.10 -23.59 20.02
CA THR A 218 5.27 -24.80 20.22
C THR A 218 4.10 -24.89 19.24
N ARG A 219 3.65 -23.77 18.67
CA ARG A 219 2.56 -23.72 17.69
C ARG A 219 3.10 -23.60 16.27
N ALA A 220 2.74 -24.55 15.41
CA ALA A 220 3.02 -24.43 13.98
C ALA A 220 2.06 -23.43 13.33
N LEU A 221 2.57 -22.55 12.46
CA LEU A 221 1.77 -21.65 11.64
C LEU A 221 1.47 -22.34 10.29
N PRO A 222 0.22 -22.74 10.02
CA PRO A 222 -0.11 -23.43 8.77
C PRO A 222 0.17 -22.55 7.56
N GLY A 223 0.95 -23.06 6.60
CA GLY A 223 1.42 -22.26 5.47
C GLY A 223 2.69 -21.44 5.76
N GLY A 224 3.36 -21.67 6.89
CA GLY A 224 4.60 -20.96 7.25
C GLY A 224 4.39 -19.46 7.40
N ALA A 225 5.41 -18.65 7.10
CA ALA A 225 5.35 -17.20 7.22
C ALA A 225 4.20 -16.56 6.41
N ALA A 226 3.91 -17.07 5.21
CA ALA A 226 2.77 -16.65 4.36
C ALA A 226 1.39 -16.96 4.99
N GLY A 227 1.38 -17.85 5.99
CA GLY A 227 0.22 -18.26 6.77
C GLY A 227 -0.26 -17.23 7.80
N LEU A 228 0.53 -16.19 8.09
CA LEU A 228 0.09 -15.07 8.94
C LEU A 228 -1.23 -14.51 8.41
N ASN A 229 -2.17 -14.19 9.32
CA ASN A 229 -3.50 -13.70 8.95
C ASN A 229 -3.44 -12.25 8.44
N TYR A 230 -2.82 -12.07 7.28
CA TYR A 230 -2.51 -10.78 6.68
C TYR A 230 -3.51 -10.44 5.56
N PRO A 231 -3.89 -9.15 5.36
CA PRO A 231 -4.86 -8.72 4.34
C PRO A 231 -4.35 -8.78 2.88
N SER A 232 -3.27 -9.51 2.63
CA SER A 232 -2.71 -9.77 1.30
C SER A 232 -2.10 -11.18 1.25
N PHE A 233 -1.75 -11.61 0.04
CA PHE A 233 -1.18 -12.92 -0.22
C PHE A 233 0.10 -12.76 -1.05
N VAL A 234 1.17 -13.43 -0.64
CA VAL A 234 2.29 -13.74 -1.52
C VAL A 234 2.30 -15.25 -1.73
N VAL A 235 2.27 -15.65 -3.00
CA VAL A 235 2.11 -17.03 -3.43
C VAL A 235 3.34 -17.42 -4.23
N ASP A 236 4.22 -18.16 -3.59
CA ASP A 236 5.35 -18.81 -4.26
C ASP A 236 4.90 -20.13 -4.88
N LEU A 237 5.11 -20.28 -6.19
CA LEU A 237 4.74 -21.46 -6.98
C LEU A 237 5.97 -22.16 -7.57
N SER A 238 7.19 -21.85 -7.11
CA SER A 238 8.43 -22.43 -7.64
C SER A 238 8.90 -23.72 -6.97
N ASP A 239 8.24 -24.16 -5.90
CA ASP A 239 8.61 -25.34 -5.10
C ASP A 239 8.45 -26.71 -5.81
N GLY A 240 8.22 -26.71 -7.12
CA GLY A 240 8.04 -27.92 -7.94
C GLY A 240 6.66 -28.57 -7.80
N THR A 241 5.90 -28.30 -6.74
CA THR A 241 4.52 -28.80 -6.59
C THR A 241 3.54 -27.99 -7.42
N GLY A 242 3.87 -26.71 -7.65
CA GLY A 242 3.00 -25.75 -8.31
C GLY A 242 1.70 -25.51 -7.56
N VAL A 243 1.60 -25.89 -6.28
CA VAL A 243 0.39 -25.75 -5.46
C VAL A 243 0.73 -25.11 -4.13
N ARG A 244 0.05 -24.01 -3.83
CA ARG A 244 0.18 -23.31 -2.54
C ARG A 244 -1.18 -23.21 -1.85
N VAL A 245 -1.21 -23.54 -0.57
CA VAL A 245 -2.45 -23.50 0.23
C VAL A 245 -2.26 -22.53 1.39
N LEU A 246 -3.13 -21.54 1.48
CA LEU A 246 -3.14 -20.55 2.57
C LEU A 246 -4.52 -20.51 3.23
N LYS A 247 -4.55 -20.26 4.53
CA LYS A 247 -5.76 -20.06 5.32
C LYS A 247 -5.81 -18.61 5.79
N ARG A 248 -7.01 -18.03 5.80
CA ARG A 248 -7.29 -16.75 6.43
C ARG A 248 -8.50 -16.87 7.33
N THR A 249 -8.57 -16.00 8.32
CA THR A 249 -9.71 -15.83 9.21
C THR A 249 -10.12 -14.37 9.17
N VAL A 250 -11.40 -14.13 8.90
CA VAL A 250 -11.99 -12.81 8.91
C VAL A 250 -12.94 -12.69 10.09
N THR A 251 -12.94 -11.52 10.73
CA THR A 251 -13.87 -11.16 11.81
C THR A 251 -14.85 -10.14 11.27
N LYS A 252 -16.15 -10.33 11.48
CA LYS A 252 -17.17 -9.32 11.15
C LYS A 252 -17.12 -8.16 12.12
N VAL A 253 -17.10 -6.94 11.59
CA VAL A 253 -17.06 -5.70 12.40
C VAL A 253 -18.24 -4.77 12.16
N SER A 254 -18.95 -4.90 11.04
CA SER A 254 -20.20 -4.19 10.79
C SER A 254 -21.34 -4.71 11.69
N GLU A 255 -22.40 -3.93 11.81
CA GLU A 255 -23.62 -4.30 12.56
C GLU A 255 -24.53 -5.24 11.75
N GLY A 256 -25.44 -5.96 12.44
CA GLY A 256 -26.42 -6.86 11.80
C GLY A 256 -25.84 -8.14 11.19
N PRO A 257 -26.69 -8.98 10.56
CA PRO A 257 -26.26 -10.15 9.81
C PRO A 257 -25.84 -9.78 8.38
N GLU A 258 -24.79 -10.41 7.86
CA GLU A 258 -24.32 -10.19 6.47
C GLU A 258 -23.81 -11.48 5.85
N THR A 259 -23.98 -11.59 4.54
CA THR A 259 -23.44 -12.70 3.74
C THR A 259 -22.53 -12.15 2.65
N TYR A 260 -21.33 -12.70 2.58
CA TYR A 260 -20.31 -12.30 1.62
C TYR A 260 -20.07 -13.40 0.60
N THR A 261 -19.98 -13.04 -0.68
CA THR A 261 -19.57 -13.94 -1.75
C THR A 261 -18.15 -13.60 -2.20
N VAL A 262 -17.36 -14.62 -2.53
CA VAL A 262 -15.99 -14.41 -3.00
C VAL A 262 -15.93 -14.19 -4.51
N ARG A 263 -15.17 -13.19 -4.92
CA ARG A 263 -14.71 -12.98 -6.29
C ARG A 263 -13.19 -13.02 -6.34
N VAL A 264 -12.65 -13.62 -7.39
CA VAL A 264 -11.20 -13.77 -7.58
C VAL A 264 -10.81 -13.31 -8.97
N VAL A 265 -9.71 -12.54 -9.03
CA VAL A 265 -9.03 -12.18 -10.27
C VAL A 265 -7.59 -12.66 -10.16
N ALA A 266 -7.14 -13.46 -11.12
CA ALA A 266 -5.80 -14.02 -11.18
C ALA A 266 -5.36 -14.19 -12.65
N PRO A 267 -4.06 -14.34 -12.92
CA PRO A 267 -3.57 -14.66 -14.26
C PRO A 267 -4.17 -15.97 -14.81
N ASP A 268 -4.38 -16.05 -16.12
CA ASP A 268 -5.09 -17.18 -16.77
C ASP A 268 -4.48 -18.56 -16.48
N HIS A 269 -3.16 -18.58 -16.27
CA HIS A 269 -2.39 -19.78 -15.98
C HIS A 269 -2.28 -20.10 -14.49
N VAL A 270 -3.02 -19.39 -13.62
CA VAL A 270 -3.15 -19.71 -12.20
C VAL A 270 -4.61 -20.02 -11.86
N ALA A 271 -4.87 -21.24 -11.37
CA ALA A 271 -6.17 -21.58 -10.80
C ALA A 271 -6.20 -21.20 -9.32
N VAL A 272 -7.19 -20.41 -8.92
CA VAL A 272 -7.39 -20.00 -7.52
C VAL A 272 -8.76 -20.50 -7.05
N THR A 273 -8.75 -21.37 -6.03
CA THR A 273 -9.98 -21.94 -5.46
C THR A 273 -10.13 -21.52 -4.01
N VAL A 274 -11.23 -20.85 -3.69
CA VAL A 274 -11.57 -20.43 -2.33
C VAL A 274 -12.67 -21.34 -1.77
N THR A 275 -12.53 -21.78 -0.52
CA THR A 275 -13.50 -22.64 0.16
C THR A 275 -13.69 -22.22 1.62
N PRO A 276 -14.94 -21.96 2.07
CA PRO A 276 -16.19 -21.92 1.28
C PRO A 276 -16.21 -20.73 0.28
N ARG A 277 -17.16 -20.72 -0.66
CA ARG A 277 -17.36 -19.58 -1.59
C ARG A 277 -18.22 -18.45 -1.02
N THR A 278 -18.89 -18.73 0.09
CA THR A 278 -19.77 -17.80 0.78
C THR A 278 -19.45 -17.84 2.28
N LEU A 279 -19.45 -16.68 2.92
CA LEU A 279 -19.32 -16.54 4.37
C LEU A 279 -20.56 -15.82 4.91
N GLN A 280 -21.34 -16.53 5.70
CA GLN A 280 -22.51 -15.99 6.38
C GLN A 280 -22.16 -15.70 7.84
N PHE A 281 -22.52 -14.52 8.31
CA PHE A 281 -22.32 -14.06 9.67
C PHE A 281 -23.63 -13.56 10.24
N GLU A 282 -23.97 -14.02 11.44
CA GLU A 282 -25.23 -13.65 12.10
C GLU A 282 -25.06 -12.46 13.04
N LYS A 283 -23.84 -12.26 13.56
CA LYS A 283 -23.55 -11.23 14.54
C LYS A 283 -22.16 -10.62 14.38
N GLN A 284 -22.00 -9.40 14.89
CA GLN A 284 -20.71 -8.74 15.02
C GLN A 284 -19.74 -9.61 15.84
N LYS A 285 -18.45 -9.53 15.53
CA LYS A 285 -17.32 -10.28 16.16
C LYS A 285 -17.30 -11.77 15.86
N GLU A 286 -18.24 -12.29 15.08
CA GLU A 286 -18.15 -13.67 14.58
C GLU A 286 -16.93 -13.80 13.65
N LYS A 287 -16.20 -14.90 13.84
CA LYS A 287 -15.00 -15.23 13.06
C LYS A 287 -15.30 -16.39 12.14
N LYS A 288 -14.95 -16.26 10.86
CA LYS A 288 -15.01 -17.35 9.90
C LYS A 288 -13.66 -17.51 9.22
N SER A 289 -13.26 -18.76 9.01
CA SER A 289 -12.06 -19.07 8.24
C SER A 289 -12.41 -19.55 6.85
N TYR A 290 -11.53 -19.27 5.90
CA TYR A 290 -11.58 -19.84 4.56
C TYR A 290 -10.18 -20.27 4.12
N LYS A 291 -10.15 -21.24 3.21
CA LYS A 291 -8.93 -21.77 2.61
C LYS A 291 -8.85 -21.31 1.17
N VAL A 292 -7.65 -20.93 0.74
CA VAL A 292 -7.34 -20.60 -0.65
C VAL A 292 -6.30 -21.57 -1.16
N VAL A 293 -6.61 -22.22 -2.27
CA VAL A 293 -5.70 -23.11 -3.00
C VAL A 293 -5.31 -22.42 -4.30
N PHE A 294 -4.04 -22.11 -4.45
CA PHE A 294 -3.43 -21.56 -5.65
C PHE A 294 -2.72 -22.70 -6.38
N ARG A 295 -2.98 -22.87 -7.67
CA ARG A 295 -2.36 -23.91 -8.50
C ARG A 295 -1.86 -23.31 -9.81
N SER A 296 -0.57 -23.47 -10.08
CA SER A 296 0.04 -23.16 -11.35
C SER A 296 -0.38 -24.18 -12.40
N LYS A 297 -0.93 -23.72 -13.53
CA LYS A 297 -1.25 -24.58 -14.68
C LYS A 297 -0.07 -24.75 -15.64
N ARG A 298 0.87 -23.80 -15.61
CA ARG A 298 2.09 -23.77 -16.44
C ARG A 298 3.21 -23.10 -15.67
N SER A 299 4.45 -23.55 -15.86
CA SER A 299 5.62 -22.88 -15.27
C SER A 299 5.88 -21.56 -15.98
N ALA A 300 5.85 -20.45 -15.23
CA ALA A 300 6.15 -19.09 -15.69
C ALA A 300 7.43 -18.57 -15.02
N ILE A 301 8.51 -19.35 -15.11
CA ILE A 301 9.79 -19.15 -14.40
C ILE A 301 10.30 -17.71 -14.58
N GLY A 302 10.71 -17.09 -13.47
CA GLY A 302 11.31 -15.76 -13.45
C GLY A 302 10.31 -14.60 -13.60
N SER A 303 9.01 -14.86 -13.52
CA SER A 303 7.98 -13.82 -13.60
C SER A 303 7.35 -13.52 -12.24
N THR A 304 6.75 -12.33 -12.14
CA THR A 304 5.91 -11.93 -11.02
C THR A 304 4.66 -11.27 -11.56
N GLU A 305 3.52 -11.73 -11.09
CA GLU A 305 2.21 -11.26 -11.54
C GLU A 305 1.29 -11.00 -10.36
N PHE A 306 0.16 -10.35 -10.62
CA PHE A 306 -0.72 -9.87 -9.57
C PHE A 306 -2.18 -10.19 -9.83
N GLY A 307 -2.91 -10.40 -8.74
CA GLY A 307 -4.34 -10.61 -8.72
C GLY A 307 -4.94 -10.04 -7.46
N HIS A 308 -6.18 -10.42 -7.17
CA HIS A 308 -6.83 -10.09 -5.91
C HIS A 308 -8.00 -11.03 -5.60
N ILE A 309 -8.33 -11.10 -4.31
CA ILE A 309 -9.51 -11.78 -3.79
C ILE A 309 -10.38 -10.71 -3.14
N VAL A 310 -11.68 -10.73 -3.42
CA VAL A 310 -12.66 -9.81 -2.83
C VAL A 310 -13.74 -10.64 -2.15
N TRP A 311 -14.01 -10.35 -0.89
CA TRP A 311 -15.27 -10.70 -0.26
C TRP A 311 -16.21 -9.51 -0.41
N GLU A 312 -17.34 -9.70 -1.08
CA GLU A 312 -18.28 -8.61 -1.39
C GLU A 312 -19.72 -8.98 -1.08
N ASN A 313 -20.50 -7.96 -0.73
CA ASN A 313 -21.95 -7.94 -0.64
C ASN A 313 -22.45 -6.61 -1.24
N ASP A 314 -23.71 -6.24 -1.01
CA ASP A 314 -24.28 -5.01 -1.58
C ASP A 314 -23.72 -3.71 -0.97
N VAL A 315 -23.01 -3.78 0.16
CA VAL A 315 -22.54 -2.63 0.96
C VAL A 315 -21.02 -2.56 1.04
N HIS A 316 -20.35 -3.68 1.29
CA HIS A 316 -18.93 -3.78 1.60
C HIS A 316 -18.17 -4.56 0.53
N GLN A 317 -16.95 -4.10 0.27
CA GLN A 317 -15.96 -4.82 -0.56
C GLN A 317 -14.66 -4.94 0.22
N VAL A 318 -14.27 -6.16 0.53
CA VAL A 318 -13.08 -6.48 1.34
C VAL A 318 -12.03 -7.08 0.41
N ARG A 319 -11.20 -6.21 -0.18
CA ARG A 319 -10.25 -6.58 -1.22
C ARG A 319 -8.85 -6.88 -0.67
N SER A 320 -8.28 -8.01 -1.07
CA SER A 320 -6.91 -8.41 -0.72
C SER A 320 -6.08 -8.62 -1.98
N PRO A 321 -4.97 -7.87 -2.19
CA PRO A 321 -4.08 -8.10 -3.32
C PRO A 321 -3.33 -9.44 -3.18
N VAL A 322 -3.03 -10.05 -4.31
CA VAL A 322 -2.26 -11.30 -4.42
C VAL A 322 -1.05 -11.05 -5.31
N GLU A 323 0.13 -11.43 -4.84
CA GLU A 323 1.37 -11.55 -5.63
C GLU A 323 1.61 -13.03 -5.94
N PHE A 324 1.82 -13.34 -7.21
CA PHE A 324 2.24 -14.66 -7.69
C PHE A 324 3.69 -14.58 -8.16
N ARG A 325 4.52 -15.52 -7.72
CA ARG A 325 5.93 -15.60 -8.14
C ARG A 325 6.34 -17.02 -8.48
N TRP A 326 7.25 -17.13 -9.45
CA TRP A 326 7.84 -18.39 -9.92
C TRP A 326 9.38 -18.24 -9.93
N THR A 327 9.95 -18.00 -8.75
CA THR A 327 11.40 -17.75 -8.57
C THR A 327 12.22 -19.01 -8.52
#